data_AF-A0A843DVI4-F1
#
_entry.id   AF-A0A843DVI4-F1
#
_cell.length_a   1.000
_cell.length_b   1.000
_cell.length_c   1.000
_cell.angle_alpha   90.00
_cell.angle_beta   90.00
_cell.angle_gamma   90.00
#
_symmetry.space_group_name_H-M   'P 1'
#
loop_
_entity.id
_entity.type
_entity.pdbx_description
1 polymer ?
#
loop_
_entity_poly.entity_id
_entity_poly.type
_entity_poly.pdbx_seq_one_letter_code
_entity_poly.pdbx_strand_id
1 'polypeptide(L)'
;MDPGCEGFTLGNYGSSAIDLRGYSITDGEGTLTFVSSFILSPGGSVTVSKSTGACWFDSRPGVLTYPSDIIAKNRTFILADAGDELSLMNGSSVIDSVCYGKSQGVEKWYGDPVDTASGRYLLRVGGDSDRESDWISTKPGWTNRSAESIPSFRAEVGLFTFPESRGMPILETLSEAHESIDISIYLITSPELISLLCQKSESGVRVRVLAEGLPLGTDLSREISLLRSLTDSGGDVRFINATGSDDRFVYLHNKYAVIDGSVTVLTSENWTSGNLGEYGNRGWGAVIRCEGFASYMRGVFENDFSTPWGDVSGLLALYPNSNPSRDLPAAEITPYELFQCSATVTPVLSPDNSFATMKRFMDSACERLYAEQMDLGSDLAVVSGDSPMAWMASAAERGVDTKFILDASQASASKHVSYAELLSSATSVQAIVKNGSDTFTLIHNKGVIADDKVWLGSVNWITSSFLRNRETAIIIDSPEAADYYAGFFLEDFGVNIFTAEEEGLSLKAETFMTPAGEMVLLSVNGPSGYTYEWSLGDGTVRITEACAALFLSPSPGVYTATVRMLGSDLMSTADYRVEPGSSEDHAYLYGSVAAAVAVLILGIVSHYLRGRKPVPRKKCRSRFG
;
A
#
# COMPACT_ATOMS: atom_id res chain seq x y z
N MET A 1 13.02 -2.53 -32.35
CA MET A 1 13.35 -1.36 -31.52
C MET A 1 13.59 -0.21 -32.47
N ASP A 2 12.61 0.67 -32.57
CA ASP A 2 12.74 1.93 -33.32
C ASP A 2 13.66 2.84 -32.50
N PRO A 3 14.74 3.44 -33.04
CA PRO A 3 15.66 4.31 -32.30
C PRO A 3 15.04 5.69 -31.99
N GLY A 4 13.78 5.71 -31.55
CA GLY A 4 12.86 6.84 -31.70
C GLY A 4 13.16 8.08 -30.85
N CYS A 5 14.04 8.02 -29.85
CA CYS A 5 14.34 9.19 -29.02
C CYS A 5 15.75 9.15 -28.43
N GLU A 6 16.70 9.65 -29.21
CA GLU A 6 18.08 9.83 -28.80
C GLU A 6 18.36 11.33 -28.64
N GLY A 7 18.76 11.76 -27.44
CA GLY A 7 19.07 13.16 -27.18
C GLY A 7 19.37 13.46 -25.71
N PHE A 8 19.64 14.74 -25.43
CA PHE A 8 19.95 15.25 -24.09
C PHE A 8 19.33 16.63 -23.89
N THR A 9 19.30 17.09 -22.64
CA THR A 9 18.86 18.44 -22.28
C THR A 9 19.99 19.15 -21.56
N LEU A 10 20.36 20.35 -22.03
CA LEU A 10 21.31 21.24 -21.36
C LEU A 10 20.54 22.27 -20.54
N GLY A 11 20.91 22.42 -19.26
CA GLY A 11 20.36 23.43 -18.35
C GLY A 11 21.40 24.47 -17.99
N ASN A 12 21.00 25.75 -17.96
CA ASN A 12 21.82 26.82 -17.40
C ASN A 12 21.46 27.03 -15.93
N TYR A 13 22.20 26.37 -15.03
CA TYR A 13 22.07 26.55 -13.58
C TYR A 13 22.85 27.76 -13.04
N GLY A 14 23.49 28.53 -13.92
CA GLY A 14 24.19 29.76 -13.57
C GLY A 14 23.26 30.97 -13.40
N SER A 15 23.84 32.09 -12.98
CA SER A 15 23.12 33.36 -12.73
C SER A 15 23.10 34.32 -13.93
N SER A 16 23.78 33.98 -15.04
CA SER A 16 23.87 34.81 -16.25
C SER A 16 23.53 34.04 -17.51
N ALA A 17 23.06 34.73 -18.54
CA ALA A 17 22.82 34.12 -19.85
C ALA A 17 24.14 33.63 -20.48
N ILE A 18 24.10 32.49 -21.16
CA ILE A 18 25.26 31.87 -21.82
C ILE A 18 24.95 31.72 -23.31
N ASP A 19 25.85 32.20 -24.17
CA ASP A 19 25.81 31.87 -25.61
C ASP A 19 26.51 30.53 -25.81
N LEU A 20 25.76 29.51 -26.25
CA LEU A 20 26.29 28.16 -26.44
C LEU A 20 27.19 28.03 -27.67
N ARG A 21 27.33 29.06 -28.51
CA ARG A 21 28.24 29.03 -29.66
C ARG A 21 29.66 28.66 -29.24
N GLY A 22 30.21 27.63 -29.88
CA GLY A 22 31.53 27.07 -29.59
C GLY A 22 31.54 26.00 -28.49
N TYR A 23 30.43 25.81 -27.77
CA TYR A 23 30.25 24.65 -26.90
C TYR A 23 29.99 23.41 -27.72
N SER A 24 30.39 22.26 -27.19
CA SER A 24 30.11 20.97 -27.82
C SER A 24 29.77 19.88 -26.81
N ILE A 25 29.08 18.85 -27.28
CA ILE A 25 28.74 17.65 -26.54
C ILE A 25 29.38 16.46 -27.26
N THR A 26 30.05 15.57 -26.53
CA THR A 26 30.70 14.39 -27.08
C THR A 26 30.40 13.15 -26.24
N ASP A 27 30.22 12.03 -26.92
CA ASP A 27 30.16 10.66 -26.36
C ASP A 27 31.53 9.97 -26.35
N GLY A 28 32.58 10.65 -26.85
CA GLY A 28 33.93 10.09 -27.04
C GLY A 28 34.21 9.70 -28.49
N GLU A 29 33.21 9.23 -29.24
CA GLU A 29 33.32 8.88 -30.66
C GLU A 29 32.91 10.02 -31.60
N GLY A 30 31.83 10.71 -31.26
CA GLY A 30 31.16 11.76 -32.01
C GLY A 30 31.08 13.07 -31.24
N THR A 31 30.80 14.15 -31.96
CA THR A 31 30.68 15.47 -31.34
C THR A 31 29.57 16.27 -32.00
N LEU A 32 28.74 16.91 -31.19
CA LEU A 32 27.76 17.91 -31.60
C LEU A 32 28.24 19.29 -31.14
N THR A 33 28.46 20.22 -32.07
CA THR A 33 28.98 21.55 -31.78
C THR A 33 27.97 22.62 -32.16
N PHE A 34 27.69 23.55 -31.24
CA PHE A 34 26.88 24.73 -31.52
C PHE A 34 27.71 25.71 -32.38
N VAL A 35 27.38 25.81 -33.67
CA VAL A 35 28.10 26.64 -34.64
C VAL A 35 27.47 28.02 -34.83
N SER A 36 26.22 28.19 -34.41
CA SER A 36 25.49 29.46 -34.41
C SER A 36 25.19 29.92 -32.98
N SER A 37 24.93 31.22 -32.81
CA SER A 37 24.59 31.76 -31.50
C SER A 37 23.26 31.19 -30.99
N PHE A 38 23.26 30.72 -29.75
CA PHE A 38 22.08 30.24 -29.05
C PHE A 38 22.19 30.64 -27.57
N ILE A 39 21.38 31.61 -27.16
CA ILE A 39 21.47 32.20 -25.82
C ILE A 39 20.55 31.43 -24.87
N LEU A 40 21.15 30.76 -23.89
CA LEU A 40 20.44 30.08 -22.82
C LEU A 40 20.37 30.99 -21.58
N SER A 41 19.16 31.44 -21.25
CA SER A 41 18.92 32.31 -20.09
C SER A 41 19.18 31.58 -18.76
N PRO A 42 19.46 32.28 -17.65
CA PRO A 42 19.53 31.67 -16.31
C PRO A 42 18.27 30.86 -16.00
N GLY A 43 18.43 29.62 -15.51
CA GLY A 43 17.33 28.68 -15.27
C GLY A 43 16.68 28.11 -16.53
N GLY A 44 17.13 28.52 -17.72
CA GLY A 44 16.65 28.00 -19.00
C GLY A 44 17.28 26.66 -19.35
N SER A 45 16.58 25.87 -20.17
CA SER A 45 17.09 24.62 -20.73
C SER A 45 16.81 24.50 -22.21
N VAL A 46 17.65 23.75 -22.93
CA VAL A 46 17.43 23.38 -24.34
C VAL A 46 17.59 21.88 -24.52
N THR A 47 16.62 21.26 -25.18
CA THR A 47 16.72 19.85 -25.58
C THR A 47 17.31 19.75 -26.97
N VAL A 48 18.24 18.82 -27.14
CA VAL A 48 18.87 18.49 -28.41
C VAL A 48 18.57 17.02 -28.71
N SER A 49 17.99 16.74 -29.87
CA SER A 49 17.54 15.40 -30.28
C SER A 49 17.86 15.12 -31.74
N LYS A 50 17.98 13.85 -32.11
CA LYS A 50 18.19 13.44 -33.50
C LYS A 50 16.95 13.69 -34.39
N SER A 51 15.76 13.62 -33.81
CA SER A 51 14.46 13.82 -34.46
C SER A 51 13.57 14.72 -33.62
N THR A 52 12.38 15.04 -34.15
CA THR A 52 11.28 15.69 -33.41
C THR A 52 9.98 14.95 -33.66
N GLY A 53 9.15 14.81 -32.64
CA GLY A 53 7.78 14.29 -32.78
C GLY A 53 7.66 12.77 -32.81
N ALA A 54 8.74 12.03 -32.54
CA ALA A 54 8.74 10.57 -32.55
C ALA A 54 8.40 9.96 -31.17
N CYS A 55 8.71 10.65 -30.07
CA CYS A 55 8.26 10.24 -28.73
C CYS A 55 8.06 11.47 -27.81
N TRP A 56 7.71 11.23 -26.53
CA TRP A 56 7.54 12.29 -25.54
C TRP A 56 8.77 13.23 -25.44
N PHE A 57 9.99 12.71 -25.52
CA PHE A 57 11.23 13.45 -25.24
C PHE A 57 11.52 14.49 -26.32
N ASP A 58 11.31 14.14 -27.58
CA ASP A 58 11.59 14.99 -28.74
C ASP A 58 10.34 15.76 -29.24
N SER A 59 9.18 15.51 -28.62
CA SER A 59 7.95 16.30 -28.77
C SER A 59 7.86 17.48 -27.81
N ARG A 60 8.85 17.66 -26.93
CA ARG A 60 8.89 18.80 -25.99
C ARG A 60 9.00 20.14 -26.75
N PRO A 61 8.41 21.22 -26.24
CA PRO A 61 8.59 22.55 -26.84
C PRO A 61 10.07 22.95 -26.89
N GLY A 62 10.50 23.53 -28.01
CA GLY A 62 11.86 24.10 -28.13
C GLY A 62 13.00 23.10 -28.33
N VAL A 63 12.68 21.87 -28.77
CA VAL A 63 13.70 20.87 -29.16
C VAL A 63 14.47 21.34 -30.40
N LEU A 64 15.80 21.27 -30.34
CA LEU A 64 16.70 21.46 -31.47
C LEU A 64 17.09 20.10 -32.06
N THR A 65 17.13 20.02 -33.39
CA THR A 65 17.61 18.82 -34.09
C THR A 65 19.10 18.90 -34.44
N TYR A 66 19.75 17.74 -34.57
CA TYR A 66 21.11 17.63 -35.10
C TYR A 66 21.24 16.57 -36.20
N PRO A 67 22.03 16.84 -37.27
CA PRO A 67 22.65 18.13 -37.58
C PRO A 67 21.62 19.18 -38.01
N SER A 68 21.94 20.46 -37.81
CA SER A 68 21.15 21.62 -38.24
C SER A 68 22.05 22.85 -38.45
N ASP A 69 21.49 23.98 -38.88
CA ASP A 69 22.22 25.25 -39.02
C ASP A 69 22.74 25.80 -37.67
N ILE A 70 22.22 25.28 -36.55
CA ILE A 70 22.66 25.65 -35.21
C ILE A 70 23.69 24.66 -34.67
N ILE A 71 23.51 23.36 -34.95
CA ILE A 71 24.31 22.27 -34.37
C ILE A 71 24.95 21.44 -35.48
N ALA A 72 26.27 21.52 -35.60
CA ALA A 72 27.03 20.67 -36.51
C ALA A 72 27.36 19.34 -35.84
N LYS A 73 27.18 18.22 -36.57
CA LYS A 73 27.60 16.89 -36.14
C LYS A 73 28.91 16.51 -36.81
N ASN A 74 29.88 16.08 -36.01
CA ASN A 74 31.12 15.47 -36.46
C ASN A 74 31.16 14.00 -36.00
N ARG A 75 31.50 13.09 -36.94
CA ARG A 75 31.50 11.63 -36.72
C ARG A 75 30.15 11.10 -36.21
N THR A 76 30.16 9.86 -35.77
CA THR A 76 28.98 9.16 -35.25
C THR A 76 28.82 9.50 -33.78
N PHE A 77 27.77 10.25 -33.46
CA PHE A 77 27.26 10.45 -32.11
C PHE A 77 26.07 9.52 -31.93
N ILE A 78 26.16 8.56 -30.99
CA ILE A 78 25.15 7.55 -30.66
C ILE A 78 25.18 7.29 -29.15
N LEU A 79 24.07 7.58 -28.46
CA LEU A 79 23.91 7.22 -27.05
C LEU A 79 23.51 5.76 -26.88
N ALA A 80 24.41 4.93 -26.33
CA ALA A 80 24.18 3.49 -26.20
C ALA A 80 23.26 3.13 -25.02
N ASP A 81 22.25 2.28 -25.25
CA ASP A 81 21.33 1.77 -24.20
C ASP A 81 22.05 1.01 -23.08
N ALA A 82 23.16 0.34 -23.40
CA ALA A 82 23.92 -0.46 -22.44
C ALA A 82 24.80 0.38 -21.50
N GLY A 83 24.93 1.68 -21.78
CA GLY A 83 25.79 2.60 -21.06
C GLY A 83 26.73 3.37 -21.97
N ASP A 84 26.94 4.62 -21.61
CA ASP A 84 27.72 5.60 -22.36
C ASP A 84 28.16 6.75 -21.44
N GLU A 85 28.96 7.66 -21.98
CA GLU A 85 29.34 8.92 -21.36
C GLU A 85 28.90 10.11 -22.22
N LEU A 86 28.55 11.23 -21.60
CA LEU A 86 28.43 12.51 -22.30
C LEU A 86 29.25 13.55 -21.57
N SER A 87 30.09 14.29 -22.30
CA SER A 87 30.82 15.46 -21.79
C SER A 87 30.39 16.73 -22.51
N LEU A 88 30.02 17.74 -21.72
CA LEU A 88 29.85 19.13 -22.17
C LEU A 88 31.21 19.82 -22.18
N MET A 89 31.57 20.39 -23.32
CA MET A 89 32.86 21.01 -23.57
C MET A 89 32.70 22.49 -23.90
N ASN A 90 33.66 23.30 -23.48
CA ASN A 90 33.89 24.65 -24.00
C ASN A 90 35.33 24.73 -24.51
N GLY A 91 35.51 24.70 -25.83
CA GLY A 91 36.83 24.51 -26.42
C GLY A 91 37.45 23.18 -25.99
N SER A 92 38.60 23.21 -25.34
CA SER A 92 39.29 22.02 -24.83
C SER A 92 38.96 21.67 -23.36
N SER A 93 38.13 22.47 -22.70
CA SER A 93 37.82 22.28 -21.28
C SER A 93 36.51 21.52 -21.10
N VAL A 94 36.53 20.46 -20.28
CA VAL A 94 35.33 19.74 -19.82
C VAL A 94 34.61 20.60 -18.79
N ILE A 95 33.33 20.88 -19.06
CA ILE A 95 32.46 21.70 -18.22
C ILE A 95 31.59 20.85 -17.32
N ASP A 96 31.12 19.69 -17.77
CA ASP A 96 30.25 18.77 -17.02
C ASP A 96 30.28 17.42 -17.75
N SER A 97 30.06 16.34 -17.00
CA SER A 97 30.03 14.99 -17.54
C SER A 97 28.95 14.15 -16.87
N VAL A 98 28.39 13.19 -17.60
CA VAL A 98 27.54 12.14 -17.04
C VAL A 98 27.95 10.79 -17.61
N CYS A 99 28.12 9.80 -16.73
CA CYS A 99 28.38 8.41 -17.10
C CYS A 99 27.20 7.55 -16.66
N TYR A 100 26.81 6.59 -17.51
CA TYR A 100 25.73 5.68 -17.17
C TYR A 100 25.93 4.25 -17.70
N GLY A 101 25.19 3.31 -17.12
CA GLY A 101 25.26 1.90 -17.46
C GLY A 101 26.70 1.35 -17.36
N LYS A 102 27.23 0.81 -18.46
CA LYS A 102 28.56 0.21 -18.56
C LYS A 102 29.71 1.18 -18.86
N SER A 103 29.49 2.49 -18.81
CA SER A 103 30.57 3.48 -18.99
C SER A 103 31.77 3.16 -18.09
N GLN A 104 32.98 3.41 -18.62
CA GLN A 104 34.23 3.22 -17.86
C GLN A 104 34.70 4.50 -17.16
N GLY A 105 33.90 5.57 -17.24
CA GLY A 105 34.22 6.89 -16.69
C GLY A 105 34.85 7.82 -17.72
N VAL A 106 34.66 9.13 -17.50
CA VAL A 106 35.22 10.21 -18.32
C VAL A 106 35.80 11.30 -17.41
N GLU A 107 36.57 12.23 -17.97
CA GLU A 107 37.06 13.40 -17.23
C GLU A 107 35.89 14.13 -16.56
N LYS A 108 36.15 14.60 -15.34
CA LYS A 108 35.19 15.28 -14.46
C LYS A 108 34.11 14.40 -13.82
N TRP A 109 33.89 13.15 -14.24
CA TRP A 109 33.00 12.24 -13.51
C TRP A 109 33.69 11.56 -12.32
N TYR A 110 33.02 11.49 -11.16
CA TYR A 110 33.54 10.88 -9.94
C TYR A 110 32.56 9.88 -9.32
N GLY A 111 32.80 8.59 -9.54
CA GLY A 111 32.01 7.52 -8.92
C GLY A 111 31.64 6.46 -9.94
N ASP A 112 30.69 5.62 -9.55
CA ASP A 112 30.14 4.63 -10.47
C ASP A 112 29.24 5.32 -11.52
N PRO A 113 29.04 4.72 -12.70
CA PRO A 113 28.04 5.21 -13.64
C PRO A 113 26.63 5.13 -13.03
N VAL A 114 25.75 6.05 -13.43
CA VAL A 114 24.33 5.99 -13.04
C VAL A 114 23.71 4.71 -13.62
N ASP A 115 23.11 3.89 -12.74
CA ASP A 115 22.38 2.70 -13.20
C ASP A 115 21.16 3.13 -14.03
N THR A 116 20.98 2.48 -15.17
CA THR A 116 19.84 2.76 -16.05
C THR A 116 19.44 1.52 -16.81
N ALA A 117 18.18 1.47 -17.22
CA ALA A 117 17.62 0.38 -17.99
C ALA A 117 16.96 0.91 -19.27
N SER A 118 16.79 0.03 -20.26
CA SER A 118 16.04 0.36 -21.46
C SER A 118 14.63 0.89 -21.10
N GLY A 119 14.18 1.92 -21.81
CA GLY A 119 12.91 2.62 -21.52
C GLY A 119 12.98 3.58 -20.34
N ARG A 120 14.17 3.92 -19.83
CA ARG A 120 14.39 4.96 -18.83
C ARG A 120 15.29 6.07 -19.37
N TYR A 121 15.27 7.22 -18.71
CA TYR A 121 16.20 8.33 -18.95
C TYR A 121 16.77 8.84 -17.62
N LEU A 122 17.88 9.55 -17.72
CA LEU A 122 18.52 10.16 -16.56
C LEU A 122 18.00 11.58 -16.34
N LEU A 123 17.60 11.87 -15.12
CA LEU A 123 17.17 13.20 -14.70
C LEU A 123 18.09 13.70 -13.59
N ARG A 124 18.67 14.89 -13.78
CA ARG A 124 19.43 15.56 -12.72
C ARG A 124 18.45 16.08 -11.66
N VAL A 125 18.66 15.70 -10.40
CA VAL A 125 17.82 16.07 -9.25
C VAL A 125 18.59 16.72 -8.11
N GLY A 126 19.92 16.62 -8.12
CA GLY A 126 20.81 17.20 -7.12
C GLY A 126 21.55 18.45 -7.61
N GLY A 127 22.66 18.75 -6.93
CA GLY A 127 23.61 19.74 -7.38
C GLY A 127 24.45 19.25 -8.57
N ASP A 128 25.60 19.88 -8.76
CA ASP A 128 26.61 19.44 -9.71
C ASP A 128 27.87 19.08 -8.95
N SER A 129 27.90 17.84 -8.46
CA SER A 129 29.07 17.20 -7.83
C SER A 129 29.83 16.30 -8.81
N ASP A 130 29.33 16.21 -10.05
CA ASP A 130 29.77 15.31 -11.11
C ASP A 130 29.77 13.83 -10.65
N ARG A 131 28.70 13.41 -9.95
CA ARG A 131 28.56 12.05 -9.39
C ARG A 131 27.22 11.43 -9.74
N GLU A 132 27.12 10.11 -9.52
CA GLU A 132 25.88 9.36 -9.70
C GLU A 132 24.73 9.88 -8.83
N SER A 133 25.04 10.41 -7.64
CA SER A 133 24.05 10.95 -6.71
C SER A 133 23.31 12.20 -7.21
N ASP A 134 23.84 12.87 -8.24
CA ASP A 134 23.20 14.04 -8.83
C ASP A 134 22.02 13.66 -9.74
N TRP A 135 21.91 12.37 -10.10
CA TRP A 135 21.02 11.86 -11.12
C TRP A 135 20.12 10.75 -10.60
N ILE A 136 18.93 10.63 -11.18
CA ILE A 136 18.06 9.46 -11.02
C ILE A 136 17.73 8.86 -12.38
N SER A 137 17.57 7.53 -12.43
CA SER A 137 16.98 6.84 -13.56
C SER A 137 15.46 6.81 -13.39
N THR A 138 14.75 7.41 -14.35
CA THR A 138 13.30 7.63 -14.25
C THR A 138 12.60 7.36 -15.57
N LYS A 139 11.27 7.45 -15.56
CA LYS A 139 10.40 7.30 -16.72
C LYS A 139 9.60 8.58 -16.97
N PRO A 140 9.14 8.79 -18.21
CA PRO A 140 8.24 9.90 -18.54
C PRO A 140 6.99 9.81 -17.67
N GLY A 141 6.54 10.94 -17.14
CA GLY A 141 5.33 11.01 -16.32
C GLY A 141 5.43 10.39 -14.91
N TRP A 142 6.60 9.92 -14.46
CA TRP A 142 6.83 9.70 -13.03
C TRP A 142 6.94 11.03 -12.30
N THR A 143 6.36 11.11 -11.09
CA THR A 143 6.34 12.37 -10.32
C THR A 143 7.66 12.68 -9.62
N ASN A 144 8.55 11.69 -9.45
CA ASN A 144 9.92 11.83 -8.94
C ASN A 144 10.01 12.61 -7.60
N ARG A 145 9.03 12.47 -6.72
CA ARG A 145 9.02 13.18 -5.44
C ARG A 145 10.01 12.55 -4.46
N SER A 146 11.01 13.32 -4.02
CA SER A 146 12.04 12.83 -3.10
C SER A 146 11.51 12.48 -1.72
N ALA A 147 12.13 11.49 -1.06
CA ALA A 147 11.91 11.16 0.34
C ALA A 147 12.47 12.21 1.32
N GLU A 148 13.32 13.14 0.85
CA GLU A 148 13.95 14.17 1.68
C GLU A 148 13.11 15.44 1.83
N SER A 149 12.14 15.64 0.94
CA SER A 149 11.36 16.87 0.87
C SER A 149 9.85 16.58 0.81
N ILE A 150 9.40 15.56 1.54
CA ILE A 150 7.97 15.22 1.60
C ILE A 150 7.25 16.27 2.47
N PRO A 151 6.22 16.95 1.95
CA PRO A 151 5.44 17.89 2.76
C PRO A 151 4.58 17.15 3.78
N SER A 152 4.32 17.78 4.92
CA SER A 152 3.36 17.28 5.91
C SER A 152 2.27 18.32 6.15
N PHE A 153 1.07 17.85 6.46
CA PHE A 153 -0.12 18.68 6.58
C PHE A 153 -0.84 18.40 7.89
N ARG A 154 -1.29 19.44 8.60
CA ARG A 154 -2.24 19.26 9.72
C ARG A 154 -3.62 18.99 9.14
N ALA A 155 -4.29 17.95 9.62
CA ALA A 155 -5.58 17.50 9.10
C ALA A 155 -6.45 16.93 10.22
N GLU A 156 -7.76 17.01 10.01
CA GLU A 156 -8.72 16.17 10.73
C GLU A 156 -8.87 14.85 9.95
N VAL A 157 -8.76 13.72 10.65
CA VAL A 157 -8.69 12.39 10.05
C VAL A 157 -9.74 11.49 10.70
N GLY A 158 -10.66 10.99 9.87
CA GLY A 158 -11.61 9.94 10.22
C GLY A 158 -11.03 8.56 9.89
N LEU A 159 -10.98 7.67 10.86
CA LEU A 159 -10.37 6.34 10.75
C LEU A 159 -11.46 5.28 10.61
N PHE A 160 -11.19 4.27 9.78
CA PHE A 160 -12.07 3.11 9.63
C PHE A 160 -11.32 1.86 9.15
N THR A 161 -11.97 0.71 9.31
CA THR A 161 -11.46 -0.61 8.92
C THR A 161 -12.45 -1.36 8.06
N PHE A 162 -11.95 -2.40 7.38
CA PHE A 162 -12.75 -3.37 6.65
C PHE A 162 -12.69 -4.73 7.34
N PRO A 163 -13.80 -5.49 7.36
CA PRO A 163 -15.10 -5.16 6.76
C PRO A 163 -16.05 -4.37 7.68
N GLU A 164 -15.64 -3.99 8.89
CA GLU A 164 -16.54 -3.42 9.91
C GLU A 164 -17.27 -2.15 9.44
N SER A 165 -16.61 -1.33 8.61
CA SER A 165 -17.23 -0.12 8.05
C SER A 165 -18.18 -0.35 6.89
N ARG A 166 -18.13 -1.52 6.25
CA ARG A 166 -18.87 -1.84 5.01
C ARG A 166 -18.68 -0.77 3.92
N GLY A 167 -17.55 -0.06 3.92
CA GLY A 167 -17.31 1.04 2.99
C GLY A 167 -18.17 2.30 3.20
N MET A 168 -18.97 2.39 4.26
CA MET A 168 -19.86 3.53 4.51
C MET A 168 -19.15 4.88 4.54
N PRO A 169 -17.97 5.04 5.18
CA PRO A 169 -17.22 6.28 5.11
C PRO A 169 -16.90 6.76 3.69
N ILE A 170 -16.70 5.83 2.75
CA ILE A 170 -16.45 6.15 1.34
C ILE A 170 -17.74 6.66 0.69
N LEU A 171 -18.83 5.90 0.82
CA LEU A 171 -20.12 6.25 0.22
C LEU A 171 -20.64 7.58 0.75
N GLU A 172 -20.56 7.81 2.07
CA GLU A 172 -20.93 9.07 2.70
C GLU A 172 -20.12 10.23 2.16
N THR A 173 -18.79 10.12 2.18
CA THR A 173 -17.91 11.20 1.71
C THR A 173 -18.15 11.53 0.24
N LEU A 174 -18.38 10.53 -0.62
CA LEU A 174 -18.73 10.73 -2.03
C LEU A 174 -20.11 11.39 -2.18
N SER A 175 -21.07 11.03 -1.31
CA SER A 175 -22.42 11.60 -1.31
C SER A 175 -22.48 13.05 -0.83
N GLU A 176 -21.45 13.52 -0.12
CA GLU A 176 -21.32 14.92 0.30
C GLU A 176 -20.77 15.82 -0.81
N ALA A 177 -20.23 15.25 -1.91
CA ALA A 177 -19.58 16.03 -2.96
C ALA A 177 -20.54 17.01 -3.67
N HIS A 178 -20.04 18.23 -3.94
CA HIS A 178 -20.79 19.31 -4.57
C HIS A 178 -20.17 19.84 -5.86
N GLU A 179 -18.85 19.70 -6.06
CA GLU A 179 -18.14 20.25 -7.21
C GLU A 179 -17.44 19.17 -8.03
N SER A 180 -16.66 18.30 -7.38
CA SER A 180 -15.88 17.28 -8.08
C SER A 180 -15.49 16.07 -7.25
N ILE A 181 -15.33 14.95 -7.96
CA ILE A 181 -14.85 13.67 -7.46
C ILE A 181 -13.80 13.15 -8.44
N ASP A 182 -12.56 12.99 -7.98
CA ASP A 182 -11.46 12.42 -8.74
C ASP A 182 -11.01 11.10 -8.09
N ILE A 183 -11.21 9.96 -8.74
CA ILE A 183 -10.91 8.62 -8.20
C ILE A 183 -9.78 7.97 -8.99
N SER A 184 -8.74 7.51 -8.30
CA SER A 184 -7.69 6.64 -8.85
C SER A 184 -7.71 5.31 -8.13
N ILE A 185 -7.93 4.23 -8.88
CA ILE A 185 -8.23 2.93 -8.28
C ILE A 185 -7.79 1.73 -9.12
N TYR A 186 -7.21 0.72 -8.47
CA TYR A 186 -6.85 -0.54 -9.13
C TYR A 186 -8.06 -1.36 -9.59
N LEU A 187 -9.13 -1.43 -8.76
CA LEU A 187 -10.33 -2.18 -9.09
C LEU A 187 -11.57 -1.58 -8.40
N ILE A 188 -12.61 -1.31 -9.18
CA ILE A 188 -13.90 -0.74 -8.74
C ILE A 188 -15.06 -1.52 -9.34
N THR A 189 -15.76 -2.30 -8.50
CA THR A 189 -16.83 -3.21 -8.97
C THR A 189 -18.09 -3.22 -8.10
N SER A 190 -18.23 -2.29 -7.15
CA SER A 190 -19.49 -2.08 -6.42
C SER A 190 -20.52 -1.33 -7.29
N PRO A 191 -21.67 -1.95 -7.62
CA PRO A 191 -22.75 -1.28 -8.35
C PRO A 191 -23.37 -0.10 -7.60
N GLU A 192 -23.48 -0.19 -6.27
CA GLU A 192 -24.04 0.84 -5.40
C GLU A 192 -23.19 2.11 -5.47
N LEU A 193 -21.87 1.95 -5.33
CA LEU A 193 -20.94 3.07 -5.44
C LEU A 193 -20.99 3.71 -6.84
N ILE A 194 -21.04 2.89 -7.90
CA ILE A 194 -21.13 3.40 -9.27
C ILE A 194 -22.45 4.13 -9.51
N SER A 195 -23.57 3.63 -8.97
CA SER A 195 -24.88 4.29 -9.01
C SER A 195 -24.84 5.67 -8.35
N LEU A 196 -24.19 5.78 -7.17
CA LEU A 196 -23.96 7.06 -6.50
C LEU A 196 -23.13 8.02 -7.37
N LEU A 197 -22.06 7.54 -8.01
CA LEU A 197 -21.25 8.37 -8.92
C LEU A 197 -22.03 8.84 -10.14
N CYS A 198 -22.88 7.99 -10.73
CA CYS A 198 -23.78 8.38 -11.82
C CYS A 198 -24.72 9.51 -11.37
N GLN A 199 -25.38 9.34 -10.21
CA GLN A 199 -26.27 10.36 -9.64
C GLN A 199 -25.54 11.69 -9.42
N LYS A 200 -24.30 11.65 -8.93
CA LYS A 200 -23.46 12.85 -8.74
C LYS A 200 -23.15 13.54 -10.06
N SER A 201 -22.74 12.77 -11.06
CA SER A 201 -22.48 13.26 -12.41
C SER A 201 -23.73 13.92 -13.02
N GLU A 202 -24.89 13.26 -12.94
CA GLU A 202 -26.18 13.79 -13.42
C GLU A 202 -26.62 15.07 -12.67
N SER A 203 -26.21 15.20 -11.41
CA SER A 203 -26.46 16.39 -10.59
C SER A 203 -25.48 17.54 -10.85
N GLY A 204 -24.54 17.38 -11.79
CA GLY A 204 -23.58 18.40 -12.20
C GLY A 204 -22.23 18.37 -11.48
N VAL A 205 -21.98 17.38 -10.61
CA VAL A 205 -20.65 17.17 -10.01
C VAL A 205 -19.71 16.57 -11.06
N ARG A 206 -18.51 17.13 -11.23
CA ARG A 206 -17.52 16.58 -12.16
C ARG A 206 -16.92 15.29 -11.59
N VAL A 207 -17.26 14.15 -12.18
CA VAL A 207 -16.73 12.84 -11.77
C VAL A 207 -15.70 12.33 -12.77
N ARG A 208 -14.48 12.05 -12.29
CA ARG A 208 -13.39 11.46 -13.08
C ARG A 208 -12.88 10.19 -12.42
N VAL A 209 -12.66 9.14 -13.21
CA VAL A 209 -12.14 7.86 -12.72
C VAL A 209 -10.95 7.43 -13.57
N LEU A 210 -9.82 7.18 -12.93
CA LEU A 210 -8.66 6.49 -13.48
C LEU A 210 -8.63 5.06 -12.93
N ALA A 211 -8.74 4.07 -13.82
CA ALA A 211 -8.71 2.65 -13.46
C ALA A 211 -7.51 1.92 -14.09
N GLU A 212 -7.07 0.83 -13.47
CA GLU A 212 -6.07 -0.08 -14.05
C GLU A 212 -6.67 -0.85 -15.25
N GLY A 213 -5.98 -0.82 -16.39
CA GLY A 213 -6.47 -1.39 -17.65
C GLY A 213 -6.19 -2.88 -17.82
N LEU A 214 -5.23 -3.45 -17.11
CA LEU A 214 -4.86 -4.86 -17.18
C LEU A 214 -4.56 -5.46 -15.77
N PRO A 215 -5.51 -5.42 -14.82
CA PRO A 215 -5.28 -5.96 -13.48
C PRO A 215 -5.05 -7.48 -13.55
N LEU A 216 -4.10 -7.96 -12.74
CA LEU A 216 -3.63 -9.33 -12.79
C LEU A 216 -4.77 -10.33 -12.56
N GLY A 217 -4.96 -11.26 -13.50
CA GLY A 217 -5.87 -12.39 -13.37
C GLY A 217 -7.35 -12.02 -13.23
N THR A 218 -7.75 -10.81 -13.64
CA THR A 218 -9.10 -10.28 -13.41
C THR A 218 -9.89 -10.15 -14.72
N ASP A 219 -11.15 -10.58 -14.72
CA ASP A 219 -12.10 -10.30 -15.81
C ASP A 219 -12.71 -8.91 -15.64
N LEU A 220 -12.35 -8.00 -16.55
CA LEU A 220 -12.79 -6.61 -16.56
C LEU A 220 -14.21 -6.38 -17.07
N SER A 221 -14.88 -7.41 -17.62
CA SER A 221 -16.18 -7.23 -18.30
C SER A 221 -17.22 -6.52 -17.42
N ARG A 222 -17.28 -6.89 -16.13
CA ARG A 222 -18.20 -6.25 -15.17
C ARG A 222 -17.81 -4.81 -14.85
N GLU A 223 -16.53 -4.56 -14.58
CA GLU A 223 -16.02 -3.22 -14.28
C GLU A 223 -16.23 -2.26 -15.46
N ILE A 224 -15.89 -2.70 -16.68
CA ILE A 224 -16.12 -1.94 -17.91
C ILE A 224 -17.61 -1.60 -18.07
N SER A 225 -18.52 -2.54 -17.84
CA SER A 225 -19.97 -2.27 -17.92
C SER A 225 -20.46 -1.30 -16.86
N LEU A 226 -19.93 -1.36 -15.64
CA LEU A 226 -20.26 -0.41 -14.57
C LEU A 226 -19.74 0.99 -14.88
N LEU A 227 -18.46 1.11 -15.23
CA LEU A 227 -17.84 2.38 -15.60
C LEU A 227 -18.41 2.94 -16.91
N ARG A 228 -18.93 2.09 -17.78
CA ARG A 228 -19.68 2.52 -18.96
C ARG A 228 -20.93 3.30 -18.55
N SER A 229 -21.68 2.84 -17.54
CA SER A 229 -22.84 3.58 -17.04
C SER A 229 -22.47 4.96 -16.49
N LEU A 230 -21.32 5.08 -15.82
CA LEU A 230 -20.81 6.38 -15.36
C LEU A 230 -20.46 7.29 -16.54
N THR A 231 -19.83 6.74 -17.58
CA THR A 231 -19.53 7.50 -18.81
C THR A 231 -20.81 8.01 -19.47
N ASP A 232 -21.85 7.17 -19.56
CA ASP A 232 -23.16 7.56 -20.11
C ASP A 232 -23.88 8.63 -19.27
N SER A 233 -23.57 8.69 -17.98
CA SER A 233 -24.08 9.70 -17.03
C SER A 233 -23.27 11.01 -17.03
N GLY A 234 -22.22 11.11 -17.86
CA GLY A 234 -21.39 12.31 -18.04
C GLY A 234 -20.03 12.29 -17.34
N GLY A 235 -19.64 11.20 -16.69
CA GLY A 235 -18.32 11.06 -16.06
C GLY A 235 -17.19 10.84 -17.08
N ASP A 236 -15.96 11.26 -16.73
CA ASP A 236 -14.75 11.00 -17.54
C ASP A 236 -14.00 9.78 -16.98
N VAL A 237 -14.19 8.63 -17.62
CA VAL A 237 -13.52 7.38 -17.26
C VAL A 237 -12.36 7.12 -18.20
N ARG A 238 -11.18 6.89 -17.61
CA ARG A 238 -9.96 6.50 -18.32
C ARG A 238 -9.34 5.27 -17.69
N PHE A 239 -8.66 4.50 -18.53
CA PHE A 239 -7.80 3.41 -18.09
C PHE A 239 -6.35 3.77 -18.38
N ILE A 240 -5.47 3.44 -17.44
CA ILE A 240 -4.02 3.42 -17.62
C ILE A 240 -3.53 1.98 -17.80
N ASN A 241 -2.43 1.77 -18.53
CA ASN A 241 -1.85 0.44 -18.78
C ASN A 241 -2.79 -0.52 -19.55
N ALA A 242 -3.74 -0.01 -20.33
CA ALA A 242 -4.74 -0.84 -21.02
C ALA A 242 -4.21 -1.60 -22.25
N THR A 243 -3.08 -1.15 -22.82
CA THR A 243 -2.52 -1.72 -24.06
C THR A 243 -1.31 -2.63 -23.81
N GLY A 244 -0.72 -2.57 -22.62
CA GLY A 244 0.48 -3.34 -22.26
C GLY A 244 1.74 -2.92 -23.01
N SER A 245 1.78 -1.69 -23.53
CA SER A 245 2.86 -1.21 -24.41
C SER A 245 3.42 0.13 -23.91
N ASP A 246 4.67 0.11 -23.44
CA ASP A 246 5.43 1.28 -22.96
C ASP A 246 4.81 2.01 -21.75
N ASP A 247 4.17 1.24 -20.87
CA ASP A 247 3.49 1.76 -19.68
C ASP A 247 4.46 2.41 -18.68
N ARG A 248 4.04 3.54 -18.10
CA ARG A 248 4.83 4.24 -17.07
C ARG A 248 4.98 3.38 -15.81
N PHE A 249 3.93 2.65 -15.45
CA PHE A 249 3.88 1.80 -14.25
C PHE A 249 3.63 0.35 -14.64
N VAL A 250 4.05 -0.59 -13.79
CA VAL A 250 3.67 -2.00 -13.98
C VAL A 250 2.19 -2.21 -13.66
N TYR A 251 1.70 -1.52 -12.62
CA TYR A 251 0.28 -1.44 -12.26
C TYR A 251 -0.04 -0.09 -11.61
N LEU A 252 -1.23 0.46 -11.86
CA LEU A 252 -1.90 1.46 -11.05
C LEU A 252 -2.54 0.78 -9.85
N HIS A 253 -1.80 0.63 -8.76
CA HIS A 253 -2.24 -0.15 -7.61
C HIS A 253 -2.69 0.71 -6.41
N ASN A 254 -2.94 2.00 -6.60
CA ASN A 254 -3.50 2.89 -5.58
C ASN A 254 -5.04 2.78 -5.47
N LYS A 255 -5.60 3.32 -4.36
CA LYS A 255 -7.04 3.44 -4.09
C LYS A 255 -7.30 4.72 -3.31
N TYR A 256 -7.64 5.79 -4.01
CA TYR A 256 -8.01 7.05 -3.36
C TYR A 256 -9.03 7.84 -4.17
N ALA A 257 -9.75 8.73 -3.47
CA ALA A 257 -10.53 9.80 -4.07
C ALA A 257 -10.10 11.17 -3.53
N VAL A 258 -10.11 12.19 -4.38
CA VAL A 258 -10.11 13.60 -3.97
C VAL A 258 -11.49 14.19 -4.23
N ILE A 259 -12.11 14.77 -3.20
CA ILE A 259 -13.46 15.32 -3.24
C ILE A 259 -13.40 16.82 -2.96
N ASP A 260 -13.99 17.61 -3.85
CA ASP A 260 -14.13 19.07 -3.76
C ASP A 260 -12.82 19.82 -3.41
N GLY A 261 -11.68 19.24 -3.78
CA GLY A 261 -10.35 19.80 -3.50
C GLY A 261 -9.99 19.96 -2.01
N SER A 262 -10.78 19.41 -1.08
CA SER A 262 -10.63 19.62 0.36
C SER A 262 -10.61 18.31 1.17
N VAL A 263 -11.08 17.21 0.59
CA VAL A 263 -11.15 15.91 1.25
C VAL A 263 -10.43 14.86 0.41
N THR A 264 -9.72 13.95 1.06
CA THR A 264 -9.17 12.75 0.42
C THR A 264 -9.60 11.51 1.17
N VAL A 265 -10.09 10.51 0.46
CA VAL A 265 -10.34 9.16 0.99
C VAL A 265 -9.23 8.26 0.48
N LEU A 266 -8.61 7.45 1.34
CA LEU A 266 -7.54 6.52 0.96
C LEU A 266 -7.72 5.18 1.68
N THR A 267 -7.55 4.08 0.94
CA THR A 267 -7.76 2.72 1.46
C THR A 267 -6.65 1.75 1.06
N SER A 268 -6.43 0.71 1.86
CA SER A 268 -5.70 -0.49 1.42
C SER A 268 -6.52 -1.32 0.42
N GLU A 269 -7.85 -1.27 0.57
CA GLU A 269 -8.81 -2.09 -0.16
C GLU A 269 -9.24 -1.50 -1.51
N ASN A 270 -9.45 -2.40 -2.47
CA ASN A 270 -10.23 -2.15 -3.69
C ASN A 270 -11.71 -1.87 -3.35
N TRP A 271 -12.41 -1.12 -4.20
CA TRP A 271 -13.82 -0.76 -3.99
C TRP A 271 -14.75 -1.72 -4.74
N THR A 272 -14.72 -2.98 -4.30
CA THR A 272 -15.52 -4.08 -4.84
C THR A 272 -16.77 -4.33 -4.00
N SER A 273 -17.77 -5.03 -4.55
CA SER A 273 -18.95 -5.42 -3.76
C SER A 273 -18.60 -6.25 -2.52
N GLY A 274 -17.53 -7.05 -2.57
CA GLY A 274 -17.07 -7.81 -1.41
C GLY A 274 -16.50 -6.91 -0.31
N ASN A 275 -15.56 -6.02 -0.68
CA ASN A 275 -14.90 -5.15 0.28
C ASN A 275 -15.81 -4.06 0.84
N LEU A 276 -16.81 -3.60 0.07
CA LEU A 276 -17.84 -2.67 0.57
C LEU A 276 -19.09 -3.40 1.09
N GLY A 277 -19.02 -4.73 1.24
CA GLY A 277 -20.10 -5.57 1.73
C GLY A 277 -19.99 -5.92 3.21
N GLU A 278 -20.81 -6.87 3.66
CA GLU A 278 -20.78 -7.40 5.04
C GLU A 278 -19.59 -8.30 5.32
N TYR A 279 -19.03 -8.89 4.27
CA TYR A 279 -17.93 -9.82 4.36
C TYR A 279 -16.94 -9.54 3.23
N GLY A 280 -15.75 -9.10 3.59
CA GLY A 280 -14.69 -8.69 2.69
C GLY A 280 -13.33 -8.96 3.29
N ASN A 281 -12.28 -8.38 2.71
CA ASN A 281 -10.94 -8.52 3.25
C ASN A 281 -10.74 -7.64 4.49
N ARG A 282 -9.75 -8.01 5.31
CA ARG A 282 -9.22 -7.14 6.37
C ARG A 282 -8.35 -6.06 5.75
N GLY A 283 -8.68 -4.80 6.03
CA GLY A 283 -7.96 -3.64 5.49
C GLY A 283 -8.26 -2.36 6.27
N TRP A 284 -7.50 -1.29 5.98
CA TRP A 284 -7.63 -0.01 6.66
C TRP A 284 -7.98 1.10 5.68
N GLY A 285 -8.67 2.14 6.18
CA GLY A 285 -8.98 3.33 5.41
C GLY A 285 -9.03 4.58 6.27
N ALA A 286 -8.83 5.73 5.64
CA ALA A 286 -8.92 7.04 6.27
C ALA A 286 -9.63 8.07 5.37
N VAL A 287 -10.39 8.96 6.01
CA VAL A 287 -10.93 10.18 5.42
C VAL A 287 -10.14 11.37 5.95
N ILE A 288 -9.42 12.06 5.09
CA ILE A 288 -8.53 13.17 5.43
C ILE A 288 -9.18 14.47 4.99
N ARG A 289 -9.47 15.37 5.93
CA ARG A 289 -10.04 16.70 5.65
C ARG A 289 -8.94 17.76 5.78
N CYS A 290 -8.37 18.14 4.65
CA CYS A 290 -7.29 19.12 4.54
C CYS A 290 -7.10 19.58 3.09
N GLU A 291 -7.34 20.86 2.79
CA GLU A 291 -7.15 21.44 1.45
C GLU A 291 -5.73 21.27 0.91
N GLY A 292 -4.72 21.45 1.76
CA GLY A 292 -3.32 21.30 1.36
C GLY A 292 -2.99 19.87 0.90
N PHE A 293 -3.44 18.88 1.67
CA PHE A 293 -3.25 17.47 1.33
C PHE A 293 -4.07 17.08 0.10
N ALA A 294 -5.34 17.49 0.02
CA ALA A 294 -6.21 17.23 -1.12
C ALA A 294 -5.67 17.87 -2.41
N SER A 295 -5.14 19.10 -2.35
CA SER A 295 -4.50 19.73 -3.49
C SER A 295 -3.22 19.02 -3.93
N TYR A 296 -2.43 18.48 -2.99
CA TYR A 296 -1.27 17.65 -3.32
C TYR A 296 -1.69 16.38 -4.07
N MET A 297 -2.69 15.67 -3.55
CA MET A 297 -3.20 14.44 -4.15
C MET A 297 -3.90 14.69 -5.50
N ARG A 298 -4.59 15.81 -5.66
CA ARG A 298 -5.13 16.23 -6.96
C ARG A 298 -4.01 16.44 -7.98
N GLY A 299 -2.88 17.04 -7.59
CA GLY A 299 -1.73 17.18 -8.48
C GLY A 299 -1.15 15.83 -8.93
N VAL A 300 -1.19 14.82 -8.06
CA VAL A 300 -0.86 13.43 -8.43
C VAL A 300 -1.87 12.88 -9.43
N PHE A 301 -3.17 13.02 -9.14
CA PHE A 301 -4.25 12.58 -10.02
C PHE A 301 -4.13 13.19 -11.43
N GLU A 302 -3.95 14.51 -11.56
CA GLU A 302 -3.85 15.17 -12.87
C GLU A 302 -2.67 14.64 -13.71
N ASN A 303 -1.53 14.37 -13.08
CA ASN A 303 -0.39 13.78 -13.77
C ASN A 303 -0.69 12.36 -14.26
N ASP A 304 -1.34 11.56 -13.42
CA ASP A 304 -1.61 10.15 -13.70
C ASP A 304 -2.76 10.01 -14.72
N PHE A 305 -3.72 10.95 -14.74
CA PHE A 305 -4.88 11.01 -15.65
C PHE A 305 -4.57 11.58 -17.05
N SER A 306 -3.39 12.17 -17.20
CA SER A 306 -2.92 12.84 -18.42
C SER A 306 -2.69 11.87 -19.58
N THR A 307 -3.28 12.14 -20.76
CA THR A 307 -3.09 11.33 -21.99
C THR A 307 -1.79 11.57 -22.77
N PRO A 308 -1.13 12.75 -22.71
CA PRO A 308 0.16 12.98 -23.38
C PRO A 308 1.27 11.95 -23.11
N TRP A 309 1.19 11.17 -22.03
CA TRP A 309 2.17 10.12 -21.73
C TRP A 309 2.01 8.85 -22.57
N GLY A 310 0.86 8.68 -23.25
CA GLY A 310 0.60 7.59 -24.19
C GLY A 310 0.04 6.30 -23.58
N ASP A 311 0.04 6.16 -22.26
CA ASP A 311 -0.43 4.96 -21.53
C ASP A 311 -1.86 5.09 -20.98
N VAL A 312 -2.49 6.26 -21.15
CA VAL A 312 -3.85 6.55 -20.67
C VAL A 312 -4.81 6.74 -21.83
N SER A 313 -5.96 6.07 -21.79
CA SER A 313 -7.01 6.18 -22.81
C SER A 313 -8.41 6.18 -22.20
N GLY A 314 -9.33 6.93 -22.82
CA GLY A 314 -10.73 6.97 -22.38
C GLY A 314 -11.45 5.64 -22.63
N LEU A 315 -12.42 5.31 -21.78
CA LEU A 315 -13.20 4.06 -21.85
C LEU A 315 -13.81 3.84 -23.24
N LEU A 316 -14.40 4.88 -23.82
CA LEU A 316 -15.05 4.81 -25.14
C LEU A 316 -14.07 4.59 -26.30
N ALA A 317 -12.81 5.01 -26.15
CA ALA A 317 -11.78 4.77 -27.15
C ALA A 317 -11.29 3.31 -27.10
N LEU A 318 -11.16 2.75 -25.90
CA LEU A 318 -10.72 1.36 -25.70
C LEU A 318 -11.84 0.35 -25.96
N TYR A 319 -13.07 0.67 -25.53
CA TYR A 319 -14.22 -0.24 -25.52
C TYR A 319 -15.45 0.42 -26.17
N PRO A 320 -15.42 0.74 -27.48
CA PRO A 320 -16.50 1.45 -28.16
C PRO A 320 -17.84 0.69 -28.17
N ASN A 321 -17.80 -0.64 -28.07
CA ASN A 321 -18.97 -1.53 -28.07
C ASN A 321 -19.39 -1.99 -26.67
N SER A 322 -18.83 -1.40 -25.61
CA SER A 322 -19.24 -1.67 -24.22
C SER A 322 -20.70 -1.28 -23.99
N ASN A 323 -21.40 -2.05 -23.15
CA ASN A 323 -22.78 -1.76 -22.76
C ASN A 323 -22.83 -1.37 -21.27
N PRO A 324 -23.70 -0.43 -20.88
CA PRO A 324 -23.88 -0.08 -19.47
C PRO A 324 -24.43 -1.27 -18.67
N SER A 325 -24.12 -1.29 -17.37
CA SER A 325 -24.67 -2.29 -16.44
C SER A 325 -26.19 -2.20 -16.39
N ARG A 326 -26.86 -3.38 -16.36
CA ARG A 326 -28.30 -3.50 -16.11
C ARG A 326 -28.66 -3.52 -14.62
N ASP A 327 -27.63 -3.63 -13.77
CA ASP A 327 -27.73 -3.78 -12.33
C ASP A 327 -26.97 -2.61 -11.69
N LEU A 328 -27.73 -1.59 -11.30
CA LEU A 328 -27.27 -0.37 -10.62
C LEU A 328 -28.27 -0.02 -9.51
N PRO A 329 -28.26 -0.76 -8.39
CA PRO A 329 -29.07 -0.43 -7.23
C PRO A 329 -28.70 0.97 -6.71
N ALA A 330 -29.66 1.67 -6.13
CA ALA A 330 -29.37 2.91 -5.42
C ALA A 330 -28.46 2.61 -4.22
N ALA A 331 -27.49 3.48 -3.95
CA ALA A 331 -26.66 3.36 -2.77
C ALA A 331 -27.49 3.61 -1.50
N GLU A 332 -27.52 2.63 -0.60
CA GLU A 332 -28.07 2.80 0.74
C GLU A 332 -26.97 3.38 1.65
N ILE A 333 -27.09 4.67 1.96
CA ILE A 333 -26.11 5.39 2.78
C ILE A 333 -26.67 5.51 4.19
N THR A 334 -25.99 4.88 5.13
CA THR A 334 -26.34 4.92 6.56
C THR A 334 -25.24 5.64 7.34
N PRO A 335 -25.57 6.66 8.15
CA PRO A 335 -24.64 7.37 9.02
C PRO A 335 -23.66 6.43 9.74
N TYR A 336 -22.37 6.58 9.46
CA TYR A 336 -21.29 5.84 10.10
C TYR A 336 -20.54 6.74 11.07
N GLU A 337 -20.47 6.32 12.33
CA GLU A 337 -19.72 7.05 13.35
C GLU A 337 -18.21 6.81 13.16
N LEU A 338 -17.58 7.69 12.40
CA LEU A 338 -16.13 7.70 12.21
C LEU A 338 -15.40 8.07 13.50
N PHE A 339 -14.35 7.31 13.83
CA PHE A 339 -13.40 7.72 14.85
C PHE A 339 -12.56 8.89 14.32
N GLN A 340 -12.69 10.07 14.90
CA GLN A 340 -12.02 11.29 14.46
C GLN A 340 -10.80 11.61 15.32
N CYS A 341 -9.72 12.05 14.69
CA CYS A 341 -8.53 12.56 15.37
C CYS A 341 -7.88 13.71 14.58
N SER A 342 -7.17 14.58 15.28
CA SER A 342 -6.32 15.59 14.65
C SER A 342 -4.92 15.00 14.47
N ALA A 343 -4.35 15.10 13.28
CA ALA A 343 -3.07 14.47 12.96
C ALA A 343 -2.20 15.35 12.06
N THR A 344 -0.90 15.04 12.03
CA THR A 344 -0.05 15.42 10.90
C THR A 344 -0.04 14.28 9.89
N VAL A 345 -0.46 14.55 8.65
CA VAL A 345 -0.48 13.58 7.55
C VAL A 345 0.63 13.87 6.53
N THR A 346 1.30 12.82 6.07
CA THR A 346 2.40 12.92 5.10
C THR A 346 2.13 11.95 3.95
N PRO A 347 2.04 12.41 2.68
CA PRO A 347 1.77 11.56 1.54
C PRO A 347 3.01 10.75 1.14
N VAL A 348 2.81 9.50 0.76
CA VAL A 348 3.86 8.59 0.33
C VAL A 348 3.45 7.92 -0.97
N LEU A 349 4.38 7.87 -1.93
CA LEU A 349 4.09 7.44 -3.29
C LEU A 349 5.12 6.42 -3.77
N SER A 350 4.67 5.39 -4.49
CA SER A 350 5.56 4.60 -5.34
C SER A 350 5.38 5.03 -6.80
N PRO A 351 6.44 4.95 -7.62
CA PRO A 351 7.80 4.51 -7.30
C PRO A 351 8.70 5.62 -6.72
N ASP A 352 8.11 6.74 -6.32
CA ASP A 352 8.82 7.96 -5.92
C ASP A 352 9.68 7.82 -4.65
N ASN A 353 9.06 7.51 -3.50
CA ASN A 353 9.70 7.64 -2.19
C ASN A 353 9.33 6.57 -1.16
N SER A 354 8.41 5.66 -1.49
CA SER A 354 7.86 4.71 -0.53
C SER A 354 8.90 3.82 0.14
N PHE A 355 9.88 3.27 -0.60
CA PHE A 355 10.90 2.39 -0.02
C PHE A 355 11.77 3.10 1.03
N ALA A 356 12.35 4.24 0.64
CA ALA A 356 13.20 5.03 1.52
C ALA A 356 12.42 5.61 2.72
N THR A 357 11.15 5.98 2.51
CA THR A 357 10.29 6.50 3.57
C THR A 357 9.90 5.40 4.55
N MET A 358 9.55 4.18 4.08
CA MET A 358 9.24 3.03 4.93
C MET A 358 10.43 2.66 5.81
N LYS A 359 11.64 2.63 5.23
CA LYS A 359 12.87 2.41 5.99
C LYS A 359 13.02 3.41 7.13
N ARG A 360 12.95 4.71 6.83
CA ARG A 360 13.06 5.78 7.85
C ARG A 360 11.97 5.66 8.91
N PHE A 361 10.75 5.33 8.49
CA PHE A 361 9.60 5.11 9.38
C PHE A 361 9.84 3.96 10.36
N MET A 362 10.27 2.79 9.89
CA MET A 362 10.51 1.60 10.74
C MET A 362 11.79 1.72 11.57
N ASP A 363 12.85 2.34 11.02
CA ASP A 363 14.08 2.66 11.77
C ASP A 363 13.78 3.62 12.93
N SER A 364 12.69 4.40 12.85
CA SER A 364 12.31 5.35 13.88
C SER A 364 11.60 4.77 15.09
N ALA A 365 11.12 3.53 15.01
CA ALA A 365 10.37 2.90 16.09
C ALA A 365 11.21 2.67 17.35
N CYS A 366 10.61 2.94 18.50
CA CYS A 366 11.27 2.96 19.80
C CYS A 366 10.55 2.12 20.86
N GLU A 367 9.23 2.00 20.77
CA GLU A 367 8.37 1.31 21.72
C GLU A 367 7.65 0.13 21.07
N ARG A 368 6.96 0.36 19.95
CA ARG A 368 6.24 -0.67 19.19
C ARG A 368 6.47 -0.55 17.68
N LEU A 369 6.57 -1.69 17.01
CA LEU A 369 6.59 -1.79 15.55
C LEU A 369 5.73 -2.97 15.11
N TYR A 370 4.50 -2.69 14.67
CA TYR A 370 3.54 -3.70 14.23
C TYR A 370 3.34 -3.60 12.72
N ALA A 371 3.36 -4.70 12.01
CA ALA A 371 3.14 -4.70 10.57
C ALA A 371 2.18 -5.81 10.16
N GLU A 372 1.20 -5.45 9.33
CA GLU A 372 0.24 -6.37 8.74
C GLU A 372 0.32 -6.27 7.23
N GLN A 373 0.64 -7.38 6.57
CA GLN A 373 0.94 -7.40 5.15
C GLN A 373 0.20 -8.52 4.43
N MET A 374 -0.38 -8.17 3.29
CA MET A 374 -0.95 -9.12 2.34
C MET A 374 0.13 -9.96 1.64
N ASP A 375 1.25 -9.34 1.27
CA ASP A 375 2.23 -9.98 0.41
C ASP A 375 3.67 -9.56 0.74
N LEU A 376 4.58 -10.52 0.60
CA LEU A 376 6.01 -10.37 0.86
C LEU A 376 6.83 -11.10 -0.20
N GLY A 377 7.63 -10.34 -0.95
CA GLY A 377 8.46 -10.84 -2.03
C GLY A 377 9.69 -11.57 -1.51
N SER A 378 10.11 -12.64 -2.18
CA SER A 378 11.25 -13.46 -1.75
C SER A 378 12.57 -12.71 -1.64
N ASP A 379 12.76 -11.69 -2.47
CA ASP A 379 13.93 -10.80 -2.49
C ASP A 379 13.94 -9.81 -1.32
N LEU A 380 12.77 -9.50 -0.77
CA LEU A 380 12.61 -8.68 0.44
C LEU A 380 12.44 -9.55 1.70
N ALA A 381 12.30 -10.87 1.54
CA ALA A 381 12.13 -11.82 2.61
C ALA A 381 13.45 -12.19 3.35
N VAL A 382 14.35 -11.21 3.50
CA VAL A 382 15.68 -11.38 4.10
C VAL A 382 15.77 -10.63 5.42
N VAL A 383 16.35 -11.24 6.46
CA VAL A 383 16.44 -10.65 7.82
C VAL A 383 17.65 -9.75 8.03
N SER A 384 18.42 -9.49 6.97
CA SER A 384 19.61 -8.63 6.99
C SER A 384 19.70 -7.81 5.72
N GLY A 385 20.32 -6.63 5.79
CA GLY A 385 20.47 -5.72 4.66
C GLY A 385 19.35 -4.69 4.61
N ASP A 386 18.93 -4.33 3.41
CA ASP A 386 17.95 -3.27 3.20
C ASP A 386 16.61 -3.85 2.74
N SER A 387 15.83 -4.35 3.70
CA SER A 387 14.51 -4.93 3.48
C SER A 387 13.58 -4.65 4.67
N PRO A 388 12.25 -4.66 4.49
CA PRO A 388 11.30 -4.52 5.59
C PRO A 388 11.51 -5.54 6.72
N MET A 389 11.82 -6.80 6.40
CA MET A 389 12.12 -7.82 7.42
C MET A 389 13.39 -7.50 8.21
N ALA A 390 14.44 -7.00 7.55
CA ALA A 390 15.66 -6.57 8.23
C ALA A 390 15.43 -5.35 9.12
N TRP A 391 14.59 -4.41 8.70
CA TRP A 391 14.22 -3.24 9.52
C TRP A 391 13.40 -3.64 10.75
N MET A 392 12.47 -4.60 10.62
CA MET A 392 11.77 -5.22 11.77
C MET A 392 12.75 -5.93 12.71
N ALA A 393 13.67 -6.73 12.16
CA ALA A 393 14.69 -7.43 12.94
C ALA A 393 15.55 -6.45 13.75
N SER A 394 16.00 -5.37 13.10
CA SER A 394 16.76 -4.27 13.71
C SER A 394 15.98 -3.58 14.82
N ALA A 395 14.68 -3.31 14.63
CA ALA A 395 13.82 -2.74 15.67
C ALA A 395 13.71 -3.68 16.87
N ALA A 396 13.44 -4.96 16.63
CA ALA A 396 13.40 -5.96 17.68
C ALA A 396 14.73 -5.97 18.45
N GLU A 397 15.88 -6.02 17.77
CA GLU A 397 17.22 -5.97 18.39
C GLU A 397 17.44 -4.77 19.31
N ARG A 398 16.86 -3.61 18.98
CA ARG A 398 16.86 -2.42 19.85
C ARG A 398 15.94 -2.53 21.07
N GLY A 399 15.12 -3.59 21.14
CA GLY A 399 14.17 -3.86 22.23
C GLY A 399 12.76 -3.31 21.99
N VAL A 400 12.44 -2.93 20.76
CA VAL A 400 11.10 -2.51 20.33
C VAL A 400 10.16 -3.71 20.31
N ASP A 401 8.95 -3.57 20.83
CA ASP A 401 7.93 -4.61 20.73
C ASP A 401 7.50 -4.77 19.27
N THR A 402 7.99 -5.83 18.63
CA THR A 402 7.87 -5.99 17.17
C THR A 402 6.98 -7.19 16.85
N LYS A 403 5.89 -6.95 16.12
CA LYS A 403 4.89 -7.96 15.74
C LYS A 403 4.60 -7.91 14.25
N PHE A 404 4.46 -9.08 13.62
CA PHE A 404 4.24 -9.20 12.18
C PHE A 404 3.10 -10.18 11.87
N ILE A 405 2.16 -9.76 11.05
CA ILE A 405 1.13 -10.62 10.46
C ILE A 405 1.37 -10.66 8.95
N LEU A 406 1.43 -11.87 8.39
CA LEU A 406 1.48 -12.09 6.96
C LEU A 406 0.28 -12.95 6.53
N ASP A 407 -0.40 -12.56 5.46
CA ASP A 407 -1.49 -13.36 4.90
C ASP A 407 -1.03 -14.77 4.51
N ALA A 408 -1.87 -15.78 4.71
CA ALA A 408 -1.67 -17.15 4.23
C ALA A 408 -2.94 -17.72 3.60
N SER A 409 -3.84 -16.87 3.13
CA SER A 409 -5.07 -17.27 2.42
C SER A 409 -4.83 -17.49 0.92
N GLN A 410 -3.70 -17.05 0.38
CA GLN A 410 -3.40 -17.06 -1.05
C GLN A 410 -2.46 -18.19 -1.49
N ALA A 411 -2.25 -18.31 -2.81
CA ALA A 411 -1.35 -19.31 -3.40
C ALA A 411 0.10 -19.25 -2.87
N SER A 412 0.52 -18.09 -2.33
CA SER A 412 1.83 -17.88 -1.69
C SER A 412 1.91 -18.36 -0.24
N ALA A 413 0.84 -18.91 0.34
CA ALA A 413 0.75 -19.28 1.75
C ALA A 413 1.94 -20.11 2.26
N SER A 414 2.40 -21.11 1.51
CA SER A 414 3.53 -21.95 1.93
C SER A 414 4.85 -21.17 2.05
N LYS A 415 5.07 -20.17 1.18
CA LYS A 415 6.22 -19.27 1.27
C LYS A 415 6.08 -18.30 2.43
N HIS A 416 4.89 -17.74 2.62
CA HIS A 416 4.60 -16.79 3.70
C HIS A 416 4.80 -17.43 5.07
N VAL A 417 4.34 -18.68 5.26
CA VAL A 417 4.64 -19.50 6.44
C VAL A 417 6.15 -19.59 6.65
N SER A 418 6.90 -19.94 5.60
CA SER A 418 8.36 -20.06 5.69
C SER A 418 9.05 -18.73 6.05
N TYR A 419 8.55 -17.59 5.56
CA TYR A 419 9.09 -16.26 5.85
C TYR A 419 8.80 -15.84 7.29
N ALA A 420 7.58 -16.06 7.78
CA ALA A 420 7.21 -15.78 9.16
C ALA A 420 8.00 -16.67 10.14
N GLU A 421 8.13 -17.97 9.84
CA GLU A 421 8.95 -18.90 10.63
C GLU A 421 10.42 -18.50 10.65
N LEU A 422 10.98 -18.08 9.51
CA LEU A 422 12.35 -17.56 9.41
C LEU A 422 12.53 -16.33 10.30
N LEU A 423 11.61 -15.37 10.22
CA LEU A 423 11.67 -14.14 11.01
C LEU A 423 11.63 -14.42 12.51
N SER A 424 10.65 -15.22 12.95
CA SER A 424 10.48 -15.60 14.35
C SER A 424 11.63 -16.45 14.89
N SER A 425 12.27 -17.27 14.04
CA SER A 425 13.37 -18.15 14.47
C SER A 425 14.73 -17.47 14.46
N ALA A 426 14.95 -16.53 13.53
CA ALA A 426 16.24 -15.84 13.38
C ALA A 426 16.33 -14.54 14.21
N THR A 427 15.20 -14.01 14.66
CA THR A 427 15.12 -12.70 15.32
C THR A 427 14.21 -12.77 16.56
N SER A 428 13.92 -11.63 17.19
CA SER A 428 12.89 -11.56 18.26
C SER A 428 11.62 -10.86 17.80
N VAL A 429 11.42 -10.72 16.50
CA VAL A 429 10.14 -10.30 15.95
C VAL A 429 9.14 -11.43 16.17
N GLN A 430 7.95 -11.09 16.64
CA GLN A 430 6.86 -12.03 16.84
C GLN A 430 6.05 -12.10 15.55
N ALA A 431 6.33 -13.06 14.67
CA ALA A 431 5.65 -13.20 13.39
C ALA A 431 4.66 -14.36 13.39
N ILE A 432 3.46 -14.12 12.86
CA ILE A 432 2.43 -15.13 12.60
C ILE A 432 1.99 -15.07 11.14
N VAL A 433 1.34 -16.13 10.70
CA VAL A 433 0.53 -16.11 9.48
C VAL A 433 -0.96 -16.17 9.82
N LYS A 434 -1.79 -15.54 9.00
CA LYS A 434 -3.26 -15.53 9.16
C LYS A 434 -3.94 -16.00 7.88
N ASN A 435 -4.88 -16.94 8.00
CA ASN A 435 -5.69 -17.41 6.88
C ASN A 435 -7.15 -16.98 7.11
N GLY A 436 -7.43 -15.70 6.86
CA GLY A 436 -8.75 -15.13 7.11
C GLY A 436 -9.22 -15.28 8.57
N SER A 437 -10.52 -15.10 8.77
CA SER A 437 -11.26 -15.38 10.00
C SER A 437 -12.75 -15.55 9.68
N ASP A 438 -13.60 -15.71 10.71
CA ASP A 438 -15.05 -15.65 10.52
C ASP A 438 -15.56 -14.25 10.18
N THR A 439 -14.75 -13.21 10.44
CA THR A 439 -15.10 -11.82 10.20
C THR A 439 -14.56 -11.29 8.87
N PHE A 440 -13.51 -11.90 8.30
CA PHE A 440 -12.94 -11.47 7.02
C PHE A 440 -12.31 -12.61 6.20
N THR A 441 -12.24 -12.44 4.88
CA THR A 441 -11.72 -13.45 3.92
C THR A 441 -10.20 -13.69 4.04
N LEU A 442 -9.42 -12.62 4.07
CA LEU A 442 -7.95 -12.63 4.08
C LEU A 442 -7.40 -11.30 4.59
N ILE A 443 -6.11 -11.27 4.92
CA ILE A 443 -5.40 -10.03 5.23
C ILE A 443 -5.02 -9.33 3.93
N HIS A 444 -5.68 -8.22 3.59
CA HIS A 444 -5.38 -7.41 2.40
C HIS A 444 -4.78 -6.04 2.77
N ASN A 445 -4.43 -5.88 4.04
CA ASN A 445 -3.78 -4.68 4.54
C ASN A 445 -2.28 -4.63 4.18
N LYS A 446 -1.75 -3.40 4.15
CA LYS A 446 -0.33 -3.07 3.97
C LYS A 446 0.10 -2.08 5.06
N GLY A 447 -0.41 -2.32 6.27
CA GLY A 447 -0.32 -1.41 7.40
C GLY A 447 0.97 -1.58 8.18
N VAL A 448 1.51 -0.48 8.70
CA VAL A 448 2.60 -0.51 9.68
C VAL A 448 2.33 0.53 10.76
N ILE A 449 2.46 0.15 12.02
CA ILE A 449 2.33 1.04 13.18
C ILE A 449 3.72 1.14 13.82
N ALA A 450 4.24 2.34 13.96
CA ALA A 450 5.51 2.63 14.62
C ALA A 450 5.26 3.70 15.68
N ASP A 451 5.30 3.29 16.95
CA ASP A 451 4.98 4.15 18.11
C ASP A 451 3.61 4.85 17.93
N ASP A 452 3.60 6.18 17.80
CA ASP A 452 2.41 7.02 17.62
C ASP A 452 2.09 7.32 16.14
N LYS A 453 2.63 6.53 15.22
CA LYS A 453 2.47 6.76 13.77
C LYS A 453 1.94 5.53 13.06
N VAL A 454 1.17 5.77 12.01
CA VAL A 454 0.56 4.74 11.17
C VAL A 454 0.91 4.97 9.72
N TRP A 455 1.46 3.96 9.07
CA TRP A 455 1.52 3.82 7.62
C TRP A 455 0.24 3.12 7.13
N LEU A 456 -0.51 3.78 6.26
CA LEU A 456 -1.75 3.27 5.68
C LEU A 456 -1.73 3.44 4.16
N GLY A 457 -1.95 2.38 3.39
CA GLY A 457 -2.07 2.47 1.95
C GLY A 457 -1.95 1.15 1.20
N SER A 458 -1.47 1.22 -0.04
CA SER A 458 -1.51 0.09 -0.99
C SER A 458 -0.17 -0.62 -1.21
N VAL A 459 0.91 -0.16 -0.57
CA VAL A 459 2.29 -0.62 -0.82
C VAL A 459 2.56 -1.99 -0.17
N ASN A 460 2.43 -3.07 -0.94
CA ASN A 460 2.87 -4.40 -0.51
C ASN A 460 4.39 -4.44 -0.33
N TRP A 461 4.89 -5.39 0.48
CA TRP A 461 6.33 -5.62 0.63
C TRP A 461 6.90 -6.49 -0.50
N ILE A 462 6.72 -6.02 -1.73
CA ILE A 462 7.27 -6.60 -2.96
C ILE A 462 7.99 -5.51 -3.76
N THR A 463 9.06 -5.88 -4.47
CA THR A 463 9.89 -4.92 -5.23
C THR A 463 9.11 -4.16 -6.31
N SER A 464 8.11 -4.78 -6.94
CA SER A 464 7.22 -4.07 -7.87
C SER A 464 6.43 -2.97 -7.17
N SER A 465 5.83 -3.21 -6.01
CA SER A 465 5.05 -2.21 -5.28
C SER A 465 5.92 -1.03 -4.84
N PHE A 466 7.16 -1.25 -4.43
CA PHE A 466 8.07 -0.16 -4.07
C PHE A 466 8.58 0.61 -5.29
N LEU A 467 8.99 -0.07 -6.36
CA LEU A 467 9.85 0.53 -7.40
C LEU A 467 9.22 0.65 -8.79
N ARG A 468 8.03 0.08 -9.01
CA ARG A 468 7.46 -0.03 -10.37
C ARG A 468 5.95 0.20 -10.47
N ASN A 469 5.20 -0.06 -9.41
CA ASN A 469 3.76 0.23 -9.37
C ASN A 469 3.55 1.70 -9.01
N ARG A 470 2.40 2.24 -9.43
CA ARG A 470 1.85 3.46 -8.87
C ARG A 470 1.04 3.12 -7.63
N GLU A 471 1.67 3.28 -6.46
CA GLU A 471 1.04 3.07 -5.15
C GLU A 471 0.82 4.41 -4.45
N THR A 472 -0.08 4.42 -3.48
CA THR A 472 -0.28 5.57 -2.59
C THR A 472 -0.44 5.08 -1.15
N ALA A 473 0.25 5.77 -0.25
CA ALA A 473 0.13 5.59 1.19
C ALA A 473 0.18 6.95 1.90
N ILE A 474 -0.14 6.94 3.18
CA ILE A 474 -0.03 8.08 4.09
C ILE A 474 0.65 7.63 5.37
N ILE A 475 1.44 8.52 5.93
CA ILE A 475 1.83 8.45 7.34
C ILE A 475 0.91 9.38 8.12
N ILE A 476 0.21 8.84 9.11
CA ILE A 476 -0.61 9.57 10.07
C ILE A 476 0.16 9.60 11.38
N ASP A 477 0.61 10.78 11.81
CA ASP A 477 1.27 11.02 13.10
C ASP A 477 0.22 11.48 14.11
N SER A 478 -0.31 10.51 14.87
CA SER A 478 -1.30 10.68 15.94
C SER A 478 -1.31 9.43 16.82
N PRO A 479 -1.13 9.57 18.15
CA PRO A 479 -1.23 8.45 19.08
C PRO A 479 -2.63 7.82 19.05
N GLU A 480 -3.69 8.62 18.90
CA GLU A 480 -5.06 8.12 18.80
C GLU A 480 -5.25 7.24 17.56
N ALA A 481 -4.69 7.65 16.41
CA ALA A 481 -4.73 6.84 15.21
C ALA A 481 -3.92 5.54 15.34
N ALA A 482 -2.72 5.63 15.94
CA ALA A 482 -1.89 4.47 16.19
C ALA A 482 -2.56 3.47 17.12
N ASP A 483 -3.18 3.93 18.20
CA ASP A 483 -3.91 3.07 19.14
C ASP A 483 -5.17 2.46 18.52
N TYR A 484 -5.90 3.21 17.69
CA TYR A 484 -7.08 2.70 16.97
C TYR A 484 -6.72 1.49 16.09
N TYR A 485 -5.74 1.62 15.19
CA TYR A 485 -5.33 0.51 14.33
C TYR A 485 -4.54 -0.57 15.08
N ALA A 486 -3.80 -0.22 16.14
CA ALA A 486 -3.13 -1.20 16.98
C ALA A 486 -4.13 -2.12 17.69
N GLY A 487 -5.28 -1.61 18.11
CA GLY A 487 -6.35 -2.42 18.70
C GLY A 487 -6.77 -3.55 17.77
N PHE A 488 -7.14 -3.22 16.53
CA PHE A 488 -7.49 -4.22 15.54
C PHE A 488 -6.32 -5.13 15.14
N PHE A 489 -5.12 -4.57 14.97
CA PHE A 489 -3.94 -5.37 14.69
C PHE A 489 -3.73 -6.44 15.77
N LEU A 490 -3.90 -6.08 17.05
CA LEU A 490 -3.74 -7.01 18.17
C LEU A 490 -4.88 -8.04 18.25
N GLU A 491 -6.09 -7.69 17.83
CA GLU A 491 -7.18 -8.65 17.64
C GLU A 491 -6.85 -9.66 16.53
N ASP A 492 -6.35 -9.18 15.40
CA ASP A 492 -5.95 -10.01 14.26
C ASP A 492 -4.76 -10.90 14.62
N PHE A 493 -3.79 -10.34 15.35
CA PHE A 493 -2.60 -11.02 15.88
C PHE A 493 -2.98 -12.09 16.90
N GLY A 494 -4.02 -11.83 17.71
CA GLY A 494 -4.43 -12.66 18.82
C GLY A 494 -3.39 -12.73 19.94
N VAL A 495 -3.70 -13.48 20.99
CA VAL A 495 -2.70 -13.86 22.00
C VAL A 495 -1.75 -14.84 21.33
N ASN A 496 -0.44 -14.62 21.38
CA ASN A 496 0.53 -15.65 21.02
C ASN A 496 1.10 -16.31 22.29
N ILE A 497 1.91 -17.34 22.14
CA ILE A 497 2.42 -18.09 23.30
C ILE A 497 3.23 -17.22 24.26
N PHE A 498 3.96 -16.22 23.75
CA PHE A 498 4.76 -15.33 24.59
C PHE A 498 3.88 -14.38 25.38
N THR A 499 2.84 -13.82 24.75
CA THR A 499 1.82 -13.01 25.42
C THR A 499 1.11 -13.81 26.51
N ALA A 500 0.74 -15.06 26.23
CA ALA A 500 0.10 -15.93 27.22
C ALA A 500 1.04 -16.31 28.38
N GLU A 501 2.33 -16.50 28.11
CA GLU A 501 3.34 -16.77 29.14
C GLU A 501 3.60 -15.55 30.04
N GLU A 502 3.49 -14.33 29.52
CA GLU A 502 3.69 -13.09 30.26
C GLU A 502 2.43 -12.65 31.04
N GLU A 503 1.27 -12.69 30.39
CA GLU A 503 0.02 -12.10 30.90
C GLU A 503 -0.93 -13.14 31.49
N GLY A 504 -0.69 -14.43 31.24
CA GLY A 504 -1.59 -15.52 31.60
C GLY A 504 -2.71 -15.73 30.58
N LEU A 505 -3.54 -16.74 30.83
CA LEU A 505 -4.77 -16.97 30.07
C LEU A 505 -5.92 -16.20 30.69
N SER A 506 -6.90 -15.81 29.87
CA SER A 506 -8.17 -15.22 30.35
C SER A 506 -9.34 -16.10 29.93
N LEU A 507 -9.91 -16.84 30.88
CA LEU A 507 -11.10 -17.67 30.69
C LEU A 507 -12.38 -16.85 30.84
N LYS A 508 -13.34 -17.06 29.93
CA LYS A 508 -14.73 -16.64 30.05
C LYS A 508 -15.64 -17.87 30.04
N ALA A 509 -16.73 -17.80 30.81
CA ALA A 509 -17.73 -18.85 30.90
C ALA A 509 -19.12 -18.21 30.76
N GLU A 510 -19.90 -18.65 29.77
CA GLU A 510 -21.19 -18.08 29.44
C GLU A 510 -22.25 -19.18 29.33
N THR A 511 -23.44 -18.94 29.89
CA THR A 511 -24.60 -19.82 29.79
C THR A 511 -25.58 -19.30 28.76
N PHE A 512 -26.17 -20.20 27.97
CA PHE A 512 -27.23 -19.84 27.02
C PHE A 512 -28.13 -21.03 26.69
N MET A 513 -29.34 -20.73 26.22
CA MET A 513 -30.32 -21.75 25.81
C MET A 513 -30.18 -22.12 24.34
N THR A 514 -30.34 -23.41 24.04
CA THR A 514 -30.44 -23.95 22.68
C THR A 514 -31.67 -24.85 22.56
N PRO A 515 -32.10 -25.24 21.33
CA PRO A 515 -33.13 -26.28 21.17
C PRO A 515 -32.77 -27.62 21.82
N ALA A 516 -31.48 -27.88 22.05
CA ALA A 516 -30.97 -29.10 22.69
C ALA A 516 -30.87 -28.99 24.23
N GLY A 517 -31.17 -27.82 24.80
CA GLY A 517 -31.06 -27.55 26.24
C GLY A 517 -30.19 -26.33 26.56
N GLU A 518 -30.04 -26.03 27.85
CA GLU A 518 -29.09 -25.04 28.35
C GLU A 518 -27.65 -25.54 28.15
N MET A 519 -26.79 -24.68 27.65
CA MET A 519 -25.40 -24.95 27.32
C MET A 519 -24.49 -23.99 28.08
N VAL A 520 -23.24 -24.42 28.30
CA VAL A 520 -22.16 -23.57 28.81
C VAL A 520 -21.06 -23.52 27.75
N LEU A 521 -20.71 -22.32 27.32
CA LEU A 521 -19.55 -22.06 26.47
C LEU A 521 -18.40 -21.54 27.34
N LEU A 522 -17.29 -22.26 27.30
CA LEU A 522 -16.02 -21.80 27.85
C LEU A 522 -15.17 -21.28 26.70
N SER A 523 -14.59 -20.08 26.83
CA SER A 523 -13.69 -19.50 25.84
C SER A 523 -12.45 -18.90 26.51
N VAL A 524 -11.30 -19.02 25.86
CA VAL A 524 -10.04 -18.48 26.36
C VAL A 524 -9.46 -17.54 25.32
N ASN A 525 -9.01 -16.37 25.74
CA ASN A 525 -8.15 -15.55 24.90
C ASN A 525 -6.72 -16.08 25.06
N GLY A 526 -6.36 -17.07 24.23
CA GLY A 526 -5.09 -17.79 24.32
C GLY A 526 -4.51 -18.07 22.93
N PRO A 527 -3.25 -18.55 22.86
CA PRO A 527 -2.59 -18.81 21.60
C PRO A 527 -3.33 -19.84 20.77
N SER A 528 -3.66 -19.44 19.54
CA SER A 528 -4.12 -20.38 18.53
C SER A 528 -3.03 -21.42 18.33
N GLY A 529 -3.45 -22.68 18.30
CA GLY A 529 -2.52 -23.76 18.08
C GLY A 529 -1.89 -24.36 19.33
N TYR A 530 -2.65 -24.45 20.40
CA TYR A 530 -2.27 -25.24 21.54
C TYR A 530 -3.45 -26.11 21.91
N THR A 531 -3.17 -27.24 22.54
CA THR A 531 -4.21 -28.09 23.09
C THR A 531 -4.60 -27.55 24.46
N TYR A 532 -5.90 -27.34 24.67
CA TYR A 532 -6.47 -26.88 25.92
C TYR A 532 -7.29 -27.99 26.57
N GLU A 533 -7.12 -28.15 27.87
CA GLU A 533 -8.00 -28.92 28.74
C GLU A 533 -8.98 -27.97 29.42
N TRP A 534 -10.27 -28.25 29.27
CA TRP A 534 -11.38 -27.43 29.74
C TRP A 534 -12.16 -28.22 30.77
N SER A 535 -12.48 -27.63 31.92
CA SER A 535 -13.37 -28.21 32.92
C SER A 535 -14.50 -27.27 33.27
N LEU A 536 -15.71 -27.81 33.40
CA LEU A 536 -16.89 -27.09 33.91
C LEU A 536 -16.88 -26.92 35.44
N GLY A 537 -15.99 -27.60 36.16
CA GLY A 537 -16.00 -27.60 37.63
C GLY A 537 -17.02 -28.55 38.27
N ASP A 538 -17.79 -29.30 37.47
CA ASP A 538 -18.68 -30.39 37.93
C ASP A 538 -18.03 -31.80 37.77
N GLY A 539 -16.78 -31.85 37.32
CA GLY A 539 -16.05 -33.07 36.96
C GLY A 539 -16.05 -33.37 35.46
N THR A 540 -16.85 -32.68 34.65
CA THR A 540 -16.83 -32.80 33.19
C THR A 540 -15.61 -32.08 32.63
N VAL A 541 -14.88 -32.76 31.74
CA VAL A 541 -13.66 -32.25 31.10
C VAL A 541 -13.70 -32.50 29.59
N ARG A 542 -13.16 -31.57 28.80
CA ARG A 542 -12.91 -31.73 27.36
C ARG A 542 -11.51 -31.27 27.00
N ILE A 543 -10.93 -31.88 25.97
CA ILE A 543 -9.62 -31.50 25.44
C ILE A 543 -9.80 -31.12 23.96
N THR A 544 -9.40 -29.92 23.58
CA THR A 544 -9.56 -29.39 22.21
C THR A 544 -8.37 -28.52 21.82
N GLU A 545 -8.09 -28.38 20.52
CA GLU A 545 -7.13 -27.38 20.02
C GLU A 545 -7.79 -26.01 19.73
N ALA A 546 -9.12 -25.94 19.87
CA ALA A 546 -9.86 -24.70 19.76
C ALA A 546 -9.74 -23.89 21.06
N CYS A 547 -9.69 -22.56 20.93
CA CYS A 547 -9.71 -21.59 22.04
C CYS A 547 -11.10 -21.46 22.70
N ALA A 548 -11.98 -22.43 22.49
CA ALA A 548 -13.26 -22.54 23.18
C ALA A 548 -13.73 -24.00 23.22
N ALA A 549 -14.60 -24.30 24.17
CA ALA A 549 -15.25 -25.59 24.34
C ALA A 549 -16.70 -25.43 24.81
N LEU A 550 -17.61 -26.15 24.14
CA LEU A 550 -19.04 -26.13 24.42
C LEU A 550 -19.46 -27.37 25.23
N PHE A 551 -20.30 -27.18 26.25
CA PHE A 551 -20.80 -28.23 27.12
C PHE A 551 -22.32 -28.15 27.31
N LEU A 552 -22.95 -29.28 27.63
CA LEU A 552 -24.28 -29.29 28.23
C LEU A 552 -24.19 -28.67 29.63
N SER A 553 -25.15 -27.82 29.97
CA SER A 553 -25.18 -27.18 31.28
C SER A 553 -25.35 -28.21 32.42
N PRO A 554 -24.59 -28.09 33.53
CA PRO A 554 -24.80 -28.91 34.71
C PRO A 554 -26.11 -28.55 35.42
N SER A 555 -26.43 -29.22 36.53
CA SER A 555 -27.59 -28.84 37.36
C SER A 555 -27.48 -27.38 37.83
N PRO A 556 -28.61 -26.69 38.12
CA PRO A 556 -28.57 -25.33 38.64
C PRO A 556 -27.65 -25.17 39.86
N GLY A 557 -26.78 -24.16 39.82
CA GLY A 557 -25.70 -24.00 40.79
C GLY A 557 -24.65 -22.98 40.37
N VAL A 558 -23.66 -22.77 41.24
CA VAL A 558 -22.48 -21.94 40.96
C VAL A 558 -21.29 -22.88 40.76
N TYR A 559 -20.55 -22.65 39.69
CA TYR A 559 -19.45 -23.50 39.26
C TYR A 559 -18.22 -22.64 38.95
N THR A 560 -17.04 -23.23 39.11
CA THR A 560 -15.78 -22.61 38.70
C THR A 560 -15.22 -23.41 37.52
N ALA A 561 -15.35 -22.84 36.33
CA ALA A 561 -14.74 -23.38 35.14
C ALA A 561 -13.23 -23.19 35.17
N THR A 562 -12.48 -24.10 34.54
CA THR A 562 -11.04 -23.99 34.39
C THR A 562 -10.62 -24.29 32.95
N VAL A 563 -9.57 -23.62 32.50
CA VAL A 563 -8.86 -23.93 31.25
C VAL A 563 -7.38 -24.05 31.56
N ARG A 564 -6.74 -25.07 31.01
CA ARG A 564 -5.31 -25.28 31.09
C ARG A 564 -4.75 -25.51 29.70
N MET A 565 -3.72 -24.77 29.33
CA MET A 565 -3.00 -25.03 28.08
C MET A 565 -2.00 -26.17 28.30
N LEU A 566 -2.29 -27.33 27.70
CA LEU A 566 -1.50 -28.53 27.86
C LEU A 566 -0.09 -28.32 27.32
N GLY A 567 0.91 -28.84 28.04
CA GLY A 567 2.31 -28.61 27.72
C GLY A 567 2.88 -27.27 28.22
N SER A 568 2.10 -26.52 29.02
CA SER A 568 2.56 -25.35 29.79
C SER A 568 2.01 -25.36 31.22
N ASP A 569 2.43 -24.36 32.01
CA ASP A 569 1.88 -24.07 33.35
C ASP A 569 0.74 -23.05 33.31
N LEU A 570 0.32 -22.63 32.11
CA LEU A 570 -0.73 -21.64 31.94
C LEU A 570 -2.11 -22.24 32.19
N MET A 571 -2.83 -21.60 33.10
CA MET A 571 -4.20 -21.92 33.43
C MET A 571 -4.98 -20.66 33.80
N SER A 572 -6.30 -20.71 33.62
CA SER A 572 -7.22 -19.66 34.07
C SER A 572 -8.50 -20.30 34.59
N THR A 573 -9.18 -19.58 35.48
CA THR A 573 -10.47 -20.00 36.05
C THR A 573 -11.51 -18.91 35.87
N ALA A 574 -12.79 -19.27 35.78
CA ALA A 574 -13.89 -18.33 35.71
C ALA A 574 -15.13 -18.90 36.41
N ASP A 575 -15.74 -18.11 37.29
CA ASP A 575 -16.98 -18.51 37.94
C ASP A 575 -18.18 -18.22 37.03
N TYR A 576 -19.12 -19.16 36.98
CA TYR A 576 -20.38 -18.99 36.28
C TYR A 576 -21.54 -19.60 37.08
N ARG A 577 -22.75 -19.18 36.75
CA ARG A 577 -23.98 -19.65 37.41
C ARG A 577 -24.94 -20.20 36.38
N VAL A 578 -25.50 -21.36 36.71
CA VAL A 578 -26.63 -21.96 36.02
C VAL A 578 -27.87 -21.69 36.87
N GLU A 579 -28.82 -20.94 36.32
CA GLU A 579 -30.04 -20.58 37.03
C GLU A 579 -31.08 -21.71 36.98
N PRO A 580 -31.95 -21.85 37.98
CA PRO A 580 -33.07 -22.78 37.91
C PRO A 580 -34.02 -22.34 36.78
N GLY A 581 -34.27 -23.21 35.80
CA GLY A 581 -35.10 -22.86 34.64
C GLY A 581 -36.48 -22.35 35.03
N SER A 582 -36.78 -21.08 34.71
CA SER A 582 -38.12 -20.52 34.76
C SER A 582 -38.80 -20.75 33.42
N SER A 583 -39.93 -21.47 33.43
CA SER A 583 -40.65 -21.92 32.23
C SER A 583 -41.37 -20.84 31.41
N GLU A 584 -41.00 -19.55 31.50
CA GLU A 584 -41.81 -18.47 30.92
C GLU A 584 -41.15 -17.54 29.88
N ASP A 585 -39.86 -17.61 29.58
CA ASP A 585 -39.25 -16.70 28.57
C ASP A 585 -38.37 -17.44 27.55
N HIS A 586 -38.98 -18.15 26.59
CA HIS A 586 -38.24 -18.93 25.59
C HIS A 586 -38.69 -18.70 24.15
N ALA A 587 -38.74 -17.43 23.70
CA ALA A 587 -38.98 -17.11 22.29
C ALA A 587 -37.97 -16.13 21.66
N TYR A 588 -37.14 -15.41 22.43
CA TYR A 588 -36.31 -14.32 21.87
C TYR A 588 -34.84 -14.65 21.58
N LEU A 589 -34.34 -15.86 21.87
CA LEU A 589 -32.90 -16.18 21.78
C LEU A 589 -32.54 -17.28 20.76
N TYR A 590 -33.32 -17.44 19.68
CA TYR A 590 -33.13 -18.55 18.73
C TYR A 590 -32.29 -18.21 17.48
N GLY A 591 -31.84 -16.95 17.29
CA GLY A 591 -31.14 -16.53 16.06
C GLY A 591 -29.61 -16.50 16.13
N SER A 592 -29.02 -16.12 17.27
CA SER A 592 -27.60 -15.74 17.37
C SER A 592 -26.64 -16.87 17.76
N VAL A 593 -27.15 -17.96 18.36
CA VAL A 593 -26.31 -18.98 19.01
C VAL A 593 -25.98 -20.16 18.09
N ALA A 594 -26.83 -20.46 17.10
CA ALA A 594 -26.64 -21.61 16.21
C ALA A 594 -25.44 -21.46 15.25
N ALA A 595 -25.01 -20.23 14.95
CA ALA A 595 -23.89 -19.96 14.06
C ALA A 595 -22.51 -20.21 14.73
N ALA A 596 -22.39 -19.90 16.02
CA ALA A 596 -21.11 -20.04 16.76
C ALA A 596 -20.66 -21.49 16.95
N VAL A 597 -21.60 -22.44 16.99
CA VAL A 597 -21.31 -23.87 17.23
C VAL A 597 -20.78 -24.59 15.99
N ALA A 598 -21.14 -24.14 14.78
CA ALA A 598 -20.74 -24.79 13.53
C ALA A 598 -19.28 -24.51 13.14
N VAL A 599 -18.78 -23.32 13.47
CA VAL A 599 -17.41 -22.87 13.16
C VAL A 599 -16.36 -23.61 14.01
N LEU A 600 -16.68 -23.87 15.28
CA LEU A 600 -15.75 -24.38 16.28
C LEU A 600 -15.29 -25.83 16.04
N ILE A 601 -16.10 -26.63 15.34
CA ILE A 601 -15.82 -28.06 15.09
C ILE A 601 -14.74 -28.26 14.01
N LEU A 602 -14.56 -27.30 13.09
CA LEU A 602 -13.67 -27.47 11.94
C LEU A 602 -12.19 -27.14 12.24
N GLY A 603 -11.89 -26.31 13.24
CA GLY A 603 -10.51 -25.87 13.56
C GLY A 603 -9.63 -26.87 14.31
N ILE A 604 -10.22 -27.89 14.94
CA ILE A 604 -9.54 -28.79 15.91
C ILE A 604 -8.60 -29.82 15.25
N VAL A 605 -8.68 -30.02 13.94
CA VAL A 605 -7.98 -31.14 13.25
C VAL A 605 -6.56 -30.75 12.81
N SER A 606 -6.23 -29.47 12.72
CA SER A 606 -5.06 -29.02 11.94
C SER A 606 -3.78 -28.80 12.74
N HIS A 607 -3.80 -28.76 14.08
CA HIS A 607 -2.71 -28.09 14.81
C HIS A 607 -1.66 -29.03 15.45
N TYR A 608 -1.90 -30.33 15.52
CA TYR A 608 -1.12 -31.30 16.30
C TYR A 608 0.43 -31.41 16.08
N LEU A 609 1.09 -30.62 15.21
CA LEU A 609 2.40 -31.01 14.68
C LEU A 609 3.69 -30.41 15.29
N ARG A 610 3.90 -29.15 15.72
CA ARG A 610 5.29 -28.68 16.02
C ARG A 610 5.44 -27.47 16.97
N GLY A 611 6.28 -27.57 18.02
CA GLY A 611 6.81 -26.38 18.73
C GLY A 611 7.73 -26.66 19.93
N ARG A 612 8.71 -25.73 20.19
CA ARG A 612 9.42 -25.30 21.45
C ARG A 612 10.86 -24.78 21.13
N LYS A 613 11.51 -23.73 21.71
CA LYS A 613 11.30 -22.66 22.75
C LYS A 613 12.51 -21.65 22.74
N PRO A 614 12.43 -20.39 23.28
CA PRO A 614 13.57 -19.46 23.56
C PRO A 614 13.60 -18.78 24.98
N VAL A 615 14.51 -17.79 25.22
CA VAL A 615 14.92 -17.08 26.49
C VAL A 615 15.19 -15.54 26.26
N PRO A 616 15.15 -14.60 27.26
CA PRO A 616 14.70 -13.19 27.11
C PRO A 616 15.75 -12.01 27.19
N ARG A 617 15.25 -10.75 26.99
CA ARG A 617 15.94 -9.45 26.70
C ARG A 617 15.71 -8.28 27.72
N LYS A 618 16.42 -7.14 27.54
CA LYS A 618 16.31 -5.82 28.27
C LYS A 618 16.32 -4.59 27.32
N LYS A 619 15.69 -3.47 27.75
CA LYS A 619 15.31 -2.22 27.02
C LYS A 619 16.36 -1.08 26.96
N CYS A 620 16.23 -0.18 25.95
CA CYS A 620 16.96 1.10 25.76
C CYS A 620 16.01 2.24 25.28
N ARG A 621 16.42 3.52 25.33
CA ARG A 621 15.62 4.76 25.05
C ARG A 621 16.14 5.57 23.85
N SER A 622 15.26 6.34 23.18
CA SER A 622 15.49 7.04 21.89
C SER A 622 15.32 8.59 21.90
N ARG A 623 15.70 9.24 20.78
CA ARG A 623 15.32 10.61 20.34
C ARG A 623 15.30 10.71 18.80
N PHE A 624 14.24 11.29 18.22
CA PHE A 624 14.12 11.74 16.81
C PHE A 624 14.03 13.27 16.75
N GLY A 625 14.60 13.87 15.70
CA GLY A 625 14.54 15.29 15.35
C GLY A 625 14.86 15.49 13.88
#